data_AF-A0A8S0ZWM0-F1
#
_entry.id   AF-A0A8S0ZWM0-F1
#
_cell.length_a   1.000
_cell.length_b   1.000
_cell.length_c   1.000
_cell.angle_alpha   90.00
_cell.angle_beta   90.00
_cell.angle_gamma   90.00
#
_symmetry.space_group_name_H-M   'P 1'
#
loop_
_entity.id
_entity.type
_entity.pdbx_description
1 polymer ?
#
loop_
_entity_poly.entity_id
_entity_poly.type
_entity_poly.pdbx_seq_one_letter_code
_entity_poly.pdbx_strand_id
1 'polypeptide(L)'
;MLKFGIKSAVLGSAVYYTVEKGVWKDSATTSALYEELEQGISPYVGELKKQIPYEMPALPSNDRFSYLFKHYWNNGVKTTFRFLIDLPTHTSNAVAKSYELIVSTLEAEESSSTASQENK
;
A
#
# COMPACT_ATOMS: atom_id res chain seq x y z
N MET A 1 -0.48 7.35 15.41
CA MET A 1 -1.83 6.73 15.32
C MET A 1 -2.72 7.40 14.26
N LEU A 2 -3.10 8.68 14.37
CA LEU A 2 -4.04 9.34 13.44
C LEU A 2 -3.61 9.33 11.95
N LYS A 3 -2.34 9.64 11.65
CA LYS A 3 -1.78 9.59 10.29
C LYS A 3 -1.80 8.17 9.69
N PHE A 4 -1.63 7.15 10.54
CA PHE A 4 -1.70 5.75 10.13
C PHE A 4 -3.14 5.37 9.82
N GLY A 5 -4.09 5.74 10.68
CA GLY A 5 -5.53 5.52 10.47
C GLY A 5 -6.08 6.16 9.19
N ILE A 6 -5.69 7.41 8.89
CA ILE A 6 -6.09 8.09 7.66
C ILE A 6 -5.52 7.36 6.43
N LYS A 7 -4.22 7.01 6.45
CA LYS A 7 -3.59 6.27 5.35
C LYS A 7 -4.20 4.88 5.15
N SER A 8 -4.48 4.17 6.23
CA SER A 8 -5.13 2.85 6.15
C SER A 8 -6.57 2.94 5.66
N ALA A 9 -7.31 3.98 6.05
CA ALA A 9 -8.67 4.20 5.57
C ALA A 9 -8.70 4.49 4.06
N VAL A 10 -7.80 5.36 3.58
CA VAL A 10 -7.66 5.67 2.15
C VAL A 10 -7.22 4.44 1.35
N LEU A 11 -6.26 3.66 1.87
CA LEU A 11 -5.85 2.41 1.23
C LEU A 11 -6.99 1.39 1.23
N GLY A 12 -7.70 1.25 2.35
CA GLY A 12 -8.82 0.32 2.48
C GLY A 12 -9.98 0.65 1.55
N SER A 13 -10.34 1.93 1.40
CA SER A 13 -11.39 2.36 0.47
C SER A 13 -10.97 2.17 -0.98
N ALA A 14 -9.72 2.47 -1.32
CA ALA A 14 -9.19 2.20 -2.66
C ALA A 14 -9.22 0.71 -2.99
N VAL A 15 -8.78 -0.15 -2.08
CA VAL A 15 -8.83 -1.61 -2.26
C VAL A 15 -10.28 -2.08 -2.42
N TYR A 16 -11.17 -1.69 -1.51
CA TYR A 16 -12.59 -2.06 -1.57
C TYR A 16 -13.23 -1.68 -2.91
N TYR A 17 -12.99 -0.45 -3.37
CA TYR A 17 -13.48 0.02 -4.65
C TYR A 17 -12.92 -0.79 -5.83
N THR A 18 -11.62 -1.11 -5.82
CA THR A 18 -11.01 -1.94 -6.88
C THR A 18 -11.53 -3.38 -6.90
N VAL A 19 -11.88 -3.94 -5.73
CA VAL A 19 -12.52 -5.26 -5.63
C VAL A 19 -13.95 -5.21 -6.19
N GLU A 20 -14.73 -4.19 -5.81
CA GLU A 20 -16.11 -4.00 -6.27
C GLU A 20 -16.19 -3.76 -7.78
N LYS A 21 -15.30 -2.92 -8.31
CA LYS A 21 -15.17 -2.68 -9.76
C LYS A 21 -14.78 -3.94 -10.52
N GLY A 22 -14.19 -4.93 -9.86
CA GLY A 22 -13.92 -6.24 -10.45
C GLY A 22 -12.47 -6.47 -10.86
N VAL A 23 -11.55 -5.56 -10.53
CA VAL A 23 -10.10 -5.68 -10.81
C VAL A 23 -9.52 -6.98 -10.22
N TRP A 24 -10.10 -7.45 -9.12
CA TRP A 24 -9.68 -8.65 -8.39
C TRP A 24 -10.72 -9.78 -8.41
N LYS A 25 -11.82 -9.62 -9.17
CA LYS A 25 -13.00 -10.50 -9.06
C LYS A 25 -12.93 -11.67 -10.05
N ASP A 26 -13.48 -11.50 -11.24
CA ASP A 26 -13.54 -12.55 -12.25
C ASP A 26 -12.99 -12.03 -13.59
N SER A 27 -12.49 -12.92 -14.43
CA SER A 27 -11.89 -12.56 -15.72
C SER A 27 -12.89 -11.84 -16.62
N ALA A 28 -14.18 -12.21 -16.56
CA ALA A 28 -15.24 -11.59 -17.35
C ALA A 28 -15.59 -10.16 -16.88
N THR A 29 -15.50 -9.90 -15.57
CA THR A 29 -15.73 -8.56 -15.02
C THR A 29 -14.53 -7.64 -15.24
N THR A 30 -13.32 -8.20 -15.21
CA THR A 30 -12.09 -7.47 -15.52
C THR A 30 -12.01 -7.08 -17.01
N SER A 31 -12.44 -7.95 -17.93
CA SER A 31 -12.45 -7.64 -19.37
C SER A 31 -13.48 -6.55 -19.71
N ALA A 32 -14.68 -6.62 -19.11
CA ALA A 32 -15.70 -5.59 -19.29
C ALA A 32 -15.25 -4.22 -18.77
N LEU A 33 -14.53 -4.19 -17.64
CA LEU A 33 -13.89 -2.95 -17.16
C LEU A 33 -12.88 -2.39 -18.15
N TYR A 34 -12.09 -3.26 -18.78
CA TYR A 34 -11.08 -2.83 -19.74
C TYR A 34 -11.73 -2.18 -20.97
N GLU A 35 -12.81 -2.78 -21.48
CA GLU A 35 -13.61 -2.22 -22.57
C GLU A 35 -14.27 -0.88 -22.18
N GLU A 36 -14.81 -0.76 -20.96
CA GLU A 36 -15.38 0.48 -20.45
C GLU A 36 -14.32 1.59 -20.32
N LEU A 37 -13.11 1.24 -19.86
CA LEU A 37 -11.98 2.16 -19.79
C LEU A 37 -11.52 2.61 -21.18
N GLU A 38 -11.45 1.68 -22.14
CA GLU A 38 -11.07 1.97 -23.51
C GLU A 38 -12.08 2.91 -24.18
N GLN A 39 -13.37 2.65 -24.00
CA GLN A 39 -14.44 3.52 -24.50
C GLN A 39 -14.45 4.90 -23.82
N GLY A 40 -14.19 4.97 -22.51
CA GLY A 40 -14.13 6.22 -21.77
C GLY A 40 -12.91 7.07 -22.10
N ILE A 41 -11.78 6.46 -22.46
CA ILE A 41 -10.52 7.13 -22.81
C ILE A 41 -10.46 7.50 -24.31
N SER A 42 -11.16 6.76 -25.17
CA SER A 42 -11.27 6.99 -26.62
C SER A 42 -11.49 8.46 -27.04
N PRO A 43 -12.46 9.23 -26.50
CA PRO A 43 -12.68 10.62 -26.91
C PRO A 43 -11.50 11.54 -26.53
N TYR A 44 -10.84 11.27 -25.41
CA TYR A 44 -9.72 12.10 -24.92
C TYR A 44 -8.40 11.81 -25.63
N VAL A 45 -8.19 10.56 -26.08
CA VAL A 45 -7.02 10.21 -26.91
C VAL A 45 -7.08 10.92 -28.25
N GLY A 46 -8.28 11.08 -28.83
CA GLY A 46 -8.47 11.83 -30.07
C GLY A 46 -8.13 13.32 -29.94
N GLU A 47 -8.40 13.94 -28.79
CA GLU A 47 -8.12 15.35 -28.51
C GLU A 47 -6.64 15.59 -28.12
N LEU A 48 -6.06 14.69 -27.32
CA LEU A 48 -4.63 14.67 -27.00
C LEU A 48 -3.76 14.46 -28.25
N LYS A 49 -4.20 13.61 -29.18
CA LYS A 49 -3.52 13.39 -30.47
C LYS A 49 -3.55 14.63 -31.38
N LYS A 50 -4.51 15.55 -31.19
CA LYS A 50 -4.58 16.81 -31.96
C LYS A 50 -3.70 17.92 -31.37
N GLN A 51 -3.53 17.96 -30.05
CA GLN A 51 -2.73 19.00 -29.38
C GLN A 51 -1.23 18.72 -29.38
N ILE A 52 -0.81 17.45 -29.48
CA ILE A 52 0.60 17.07 -29.52
C ILE A 52 0.84 16.33 -30.84
N PRO A 53 1.57 16.93 -31.82
CA PRO A 53 1.99 16.25 -33.05
C PRO A 53 3.16 15.29 -32.72
N TYR A 54 2.89 14.33 -31.84
CA TYR A 54 3.79 13.28 -31.45
C TYR A 54 3.06 11.97 -31.72
N GLU A 55 3.48 11.26 -32.76
CA GLU A 55 3.13 9.85 -32.89
C GLU A 55 3.76 9.16 -31.69
N MET A 56 2.93 8.72 -30.73
CA MET A 56 3.44 7.88 -29.65
C MET A 56 4.24 6.75 -30.30
N PRO A 57 5.54 6.60 -29.98
CA PRO A 57 6.32 5.50 -30.49
C PRO A 57 5.54 4.24 -30.14
N ALA A 58 5.46 3.30 -31.09
CA ALA A 58 4.70 2.07 -30.92
C ALA A 58 4.91 1.56 -29.50
N LEU A 59 3.82 1.52 -28.72
CA LEU A 59 3.85 1.04 -27.34
C LEU A 59 4.70 -0.23 -27.34
N PRO A 60 5.74 -0.31 -26.49
CA PRO A 60 6.68 -1.43 -26.53
C PRO A 60 5.84 -2.70 -26.56
N SER A 61 6.04 -3.51 -27.61
CA SER A 61 5.20 -4.64 -28.00
C SER A 61 4.56 -5.27 -26.77
N ASN A 62 3.21 -5.27 -26.75
CA ASN A 62 2.31 -5.57 -25.63
C ASN A 62 2.82 -6.63 -24.62
N ASP A 63 3.60 -7.61 -25.07
CA ASP A 63 4.30 -8.58 -24.25
C ASP A 63 5.14 -8.00 -23.12
N ARG A 64 5.95 -6.94 -23.34
CA ARG A 64 6.84 -6.44 -22.27
C ARG A 64 6.05 -5.72 -21.17
N PHE A 65 5.06 -4.91 -21.54
CA PHE A 65 4.22 -4.22 -20.57
C PHE A 65 3.30 -5.22 -19.85
N SER A 66 2.70 -6.16 -20.59
CA SER A 66 1.91 -7.25 -20.01
C SER A 66 2.75 -8.11 -19.06
N TYR A 67 3.99 -8.43 -19.43
CA TYR A 67 4.92 -9.17 -18.58
C TYR A 67 5.27 -8.40 -17.31
N LEU A 68 5.62 -7.11 -17.42
CA LEU A 68 5.93 -6.26 -16.27
C LEU A 68 4.73 -6.13 -15.34
N PHE A 69 3.53 -5.91 -15.89
CA PHE A 69 2.30 -5.84 -15.12
C PHE A 69 2.06 -7.15 -14.35
N LYS A 70 2.12 -8.30 -15.04
CA LYS A 70 2.00 -9.62 -14.40
C LYS A 70 3.06 -9.84 -13.33
N HIS A 71 4.31 -9.45 -13.59
CA HIS A 71 5.42 -9.63 -12.68
C HIS A 71 5.26 -8.80 -11.40
N TYR A 72 4.99 -7.50 -11.52
CA TYR A 72 4.81 -6.61 -10.38
C TYR A 72 3.54 -6.92 -9.60
N TRP A 73 2.46 -7.30 -10.28
CA TRP A 73 1.24 -7.77 -9.63
C TRP A 73 1.50 -8.98 -8.74
N ASN A 74 2.11 -10.03 -9.30
CA ASN A 74 2.42 -11.26 -8.56
C ASN A 74 3.39 -11.00 -7.40
N ASN A 75 4.40 -10.15 -7.59
CA ASN A 75 5.31 -9.76 -6.52
C ASN A 75 4.60 -8.94 -5.43
N GLY A 76 3.68 -8.06 -5.80
CA GLY A 76 2.84 -7.31 -4.87
C GLY A 76 2.04 -8.27 -3.98
N VAL A 77 1.30 -9.20 -4.60
CA VAL A 77 0.54 -10.24 -3.90
C VAL A 77 1.44 -11.03 -2.93
N LYS A 78 2.57 -11.55 -3.41
CA LYS A 78 3.52 -12.31 -2.56
C LYS A 78 4.02 -11.49 -1.37
N THR A 79 4.37 -10.22 -1.59
CA THR A 79 4.88 -9.34 -0.55
C THR A 79 3.82 -9.02 0.50
N THR A 80 2.58 -8.76 0.08
CA THR A 80 1.47 -8.52 1.00
C THR A 80 1.18 -9.74 1.87
N PHE A 81 1.10 -10.94 1.27
CA PHE A 81 0.89 -12.16 2.05
C PHE A 81 2.07 -12.48 2.98
N ARG A 82 3.31 -12.24 2.54
CA ARG A 82 4.50 -12.36 3.40
C ARG A 82 4.41 -11.42 4.60
N PHE A 83 4.04 -10.16 4.38
CA PHE A 83 3.81 -9.20 5.45
C PHE A 83 2.72 -9.64 6.43
N LEU A 84 1.60 -10.18 5.94
CA LEU A 84 0.52 -10.70 6.80
C LEU A 84 0.99 -11.89 7.66
N ILE A 85 1.83 -12.77 7.11
CA ILE A 85 2.42 -13.90 7.86
C ILE A 85 3.39 -13.38 8.93
N ASP A 86 4.20 -12.36 8.62
CA ASP A 86 5.19 -11.79 9.54
C ASP A 86 4.56 -10.80 10.54
N LEU A 87 3.29 -10.41 10.34
CA LEU A 87 2.56 -9.42 11.14
C LEU A 87 2.50 -9.78 12.62
N PRO A 88 2.12 -11.01 13.04
CA PRO A 88 2.07 -11.37 14.45
C PRO A 88 3.42 -11.21 15.15
N THR A 89 4.50 -11.61 14.49
CA THR A 89 5.87 -11.48 15.01
C THR A 89 6.28 -10.01 15.16
N HIS A 90 5.98 -9.17 14.17
CA HIS A 90 6.23 -7.74 14.26
C HIS A 90 5.40 -7.07 15.37
N THR A 91 4.14 -7.47 15.53
CA THR A 91 3.27 -6.98 16.60
C THR A 91 3.77 -7.40 17.98
N SER A 92 4.12 -8.68 18.19
CA SER A 92 4.69 -9.16 19.45
C SER A 92 5.98 -8.45 19.82
N ASN A 93 6.87 -8.24 18.85
CA ASN A 93 8.12 -7.50 19.07
C ASN A 93 7.87 -6.02 19.39
N ALA A 94 6.89 -5.39 18.76
CA ALA A 94 6.52 -4.01 19.05
C ALA A 94 5.94 -3.88 20.47
N VAL A 95 5.08 -4.83 20.89
CA VAL A 95 4.52 -4.87 22.24
C VAL A 95 5.61 -5.08 23.28
N ALA A 96 6.50 -6.07 23.09
CA ALA A 96 7.61 -6.33 24.00
C ALA A 96 8.51 -5.10 24.16
N LYS A 97 8.91 -4.45 23.06
CA LYS A 97 9.71 -3.22 23.10
C LYS A 97 9.01 -2.05 23.77
N SER A 98 7.69 -1.92 23.58
CA SER A 98 6.92 -0.87 24.25
C SER A 98 6.86 -1.10 25.77
N TYR A 99 6.74 -2.36 26.20
CA TYR A 99 6.75 -2.73 27.60
C TYR A 99 8.12 -2.48 28.24
N GLU A 100 9.20 -2.94 27.60
CA GLU A 100 10.57 -2.68 28.04
C GLU A 100 10.87 -1.19 28.16
N LEU A 101 10.40 -0.37 27.19
CA LEU A 101 10.55 1.09 27.28
C LEU A 101 9.84 1.66 28.50
N ILE A 102 8.58 1.28 28.74
CA ILE A 102 7.80 1.76 29.89
C ILE A 102 8.49 1.38 31.20
N VAL A 103 8.92 0.12 31.34
CA VAL A 103 9.62 -0.36 32.53
C VAL A 103 10.93 0.40 32.75
N SER A 104 11.75 0.56 31.70
CA SER A 104 13.02 1.29 31.80
C SER A 104 12.84 2.76 32.17
N THR A 105 11.76 3.41 31.71
CA THR A 105 11.45 4.79 32.11
C THR A 105 10.99 4.89 33.57
N LEU A 106 10.25 3.88 34.06
CA LEU A 106 9.79 3.83 35.45
C LEU A 106 10.96 3.62 36.41
N GLU A 107 11.86 2.69 36.09
CA GLU A 107 13.07 2.42 36.87
C GLU A 107 14.04 3.62 36.87
N ALA A 108 14.15 4.33 35.73
CA ALA A 108 14.92 5.56 35.65
C ALA A 108 14.36 6.66 36.57
N GLU A 109 13.03 6.76 36.70
CA GLU A 109 12.35 7.73 37.56
C GLU A 109 12.54 7.42 39.06
N GLU A 110 12.47 6.14 39.46
CA GLU A 110 12.77 5.69 40.83
C GLU A 110 14.25 5.91 41.23
N SER A 111 15.20 5.72 40.30
CA SER A 111 16.62 5.99 40.57
C SER A 111 16.93 7.48 40.76
N SER A 112 16.26 8.38 40.02
CA SER A 112 16.43 9.83 40.13
C SER A 112 15.81 10.44 41.39
N SER A 113 14.71 9.86 41.88
CA SER A 113 14.02 10.30 43.09
C SER A 113 14.75 9.85 44.37
N THR A 114 15.37 8.66 44.33
CA THR A 114 16.21 8.16 45.43
C THR A 114 17.51 8.96 45.57
N ALA A 115 18.17 9.33 44.46
CA ALA A 115 19.38 10.16 44.47
C ALA A 115 19.15 11.59 44.98
N SER A 116 17.92 12.12 44.91
CA SER A 116 17.57 13.44 45.46
C SER A 116 17.22 13.41 46.95
N GLN A 117 16.93 12.23 47.54
CA GLN A 117 16.68 12.11 48.98
C GLN A 117 17.95 11.86 49.80
N GLU A 118 19.04 11.38 49.19
CA GLU A 118 20.32 11.13 49.87
C GLU A 118 21.21 12.39 49.98
N ASN A 119 20.82 13.49 49.34
CA ASN A 119 21.53 14.79 49.33
C ASN A 119 20.80 15.88 50.14
N LYS A 120 20.14 15.51 51.25
CA LYS A 120 19.45 16.47 52.13
C LYS A 120 19.69 16.19 53.61
#